data_AF-A0A959QQQ2-F1
#
_entry.id   AF-A0A959QQQ2-F1
#
_cell.length_a   1.000
_cell.length_b   1.000
_cell.length_c   1.000
_cell.angle_alpha   90.00
_cell.angle_beta   90.00
_cell.angle_gamma   90.00
#
_symmetry.space_group_name_H-M   'P 1'
#
loop_
_entity.id
_entity.type
_entity.pdbx_description
1 polymer ?
#
loop_
_entity_poly.entity_id
_entity_poly.type
_entity_poly.pdbx_seq_one_letter_code
_entity_poly.pdbx_strand_id
1 'polypeptide(L)'
;QVQPDVLPSTDFKDVFSGFLQHLKGQEQAVVQLPDHEPFLIHSILKNGDILLRRPKTFQVIRVKRSIIRRLFTTVQKARDPQKLAARLDELLAGENIPAFEAVWAQFSSFQQAYAEAMRPVVPEPSVADPYREVQMDLLPDGVLQSSKKYVLILEHIHLVDPDVLFGDALTMLDSRRREGCRCAQSVLLPGSKTPFTLPPNLFVIAIAPHIPAWSTDLAFLMNKTFHFIPVQSNERDQDWPVIRSIRTKELWQAINKVIHRHADQTLSYPGAAFQDCHHLKGLKSLLSSRILPYFQWIALVRDLDLSVLYRDLFGSHADSLNRLDQWKTDDFRAILGLHRDEG
;
A
#
# COMPACT_ATOMS: atom_id res chain seq x y z
N GLN A 1 12.41 47.66 11.53
CA GLN A 1 13.18 46.84 12.48
C GLN A 1 12.55 45.46 12.45
N VAL A 2 13.15 44.52 11.69
CA VAL A 2 12.68 43.14 11.60
C VAL A 2 13.39 42.37 12.70
N GLN A 3 12.66 41.97 13.74
CA GLN A 3 13.19 41.02 14.73
C GLN A 3 13.55 39.74 13.98
N PRO A 4 14.73 39.14 14.23
CA PRO A 4 15.04 37.85 13.64
C PRO A 4 14.04 36.84 14.18
N ASP A 5 13.43 36.06 13.28
CA ASP A 5 12.60 34.91 13.60
C ASP A 5 13.30 34.06 14.66
N VAL A 6 12.83 34.17 15.90
CA VAL A 6 13.25 33.30 16.98
C VAL A 6 12.64 31.95 16.63
N LEU A 7 13.45 31.04 16.08
CA LEU A 7 13.05 29.64 15.88
C LEU A 7 12.40 29.15 17.19
N PRO A 8 11.23 28.50 17.14
CA PRO A 8 10.60 27.95 18.33
C PRO A 8 11.61 27.04 19.02
N SER A 9 11.87 27.27 20.31
CA SER A 9 12.90 26.57 21.07
C SER A 9 12.55 25.09 21.18
N THR A 10 12.99 24.34 20.18
CA THR A 10 12.85 22.89 20.14
C THR A 10 13.99 22.30 20.94
N ASP A 11 13.71 21.43 21.91
CA ASP A 11 14.74 20.80 22.73
C ASP A 11 15.70 20.03 21.80
N PHE A 12 17.01 20.27 21.99
CA PHE A 12 18.07 19.58 21.23
C PHE A 12 17.87 18.07 21.25
N LYS A 13 17.40 17.52 22.37
CA LYS A 13 17.19 16.08 22.53
C LYS A 13 16.19 15.54 21.51
N ASP A 14 15.09 16.24 21.28
CA ASP A 14 13.99 15.79 20.43
C ASP A 14 14.37 15.93 18.96
N VAL A 15 14.87 17.10 18.56
CA VAL A 15 15.34 17.35 17.18
C VAL A 15 16.46 16.40 16.80
N PHE A 16 17.44 16.20 17.69
CA PHE A 16 18.57 15.31 17.41
C PHE A 16 18.14 13.83 17.37
N SER A 17 17.16 13.42 18.18
CA SER A 17 16.64 12.05 18.12
C SER A 17 15.91 11.76 16.80
N GLY A 18 15.08 12.69 16.33
CA GLY A 18 14.45 12.61 15.00
C GLY A 18 15.47 12.60 13.87
N PHE A 19 16.52 13.42 13.98
CA PHE A 19 17.62 13.43 13.02
C PHE A 19 18.33 12.07 12.94
N LEU A 20 18.63 11.43 14.08
CA LEU A 20 19.26 10.09 14.08
C LEU A 20 18.34 9.01 13.47
N GLN A 21 17.03 9.10 13.67
CA GLN A 21 16.07 8.19 13.02
C GLN A 21 16.04 8.41 11.50
N HIS A 22 16.04 9.67 11.06
CA HIS A 22 16.11 10.03 9.65
C HIS A 22 17.35 9.46 8.97
N LEU A 23 18.52 9.54 9.62
CA LEU A 23 19.77 8.97 9.10
C LEU A 23 19.76 7.42 9.04
N LYS A 24 19.08 6.75 9.98
CA LYS A 24 18.95 5.28 9.98
C LYS A 24 18.01 4.73 8.92
N GLY A 25 17.04 5.53 8.48
CA GLY A 25 16.07 5.15 7.45
C GLY A 25 16.58 5.23 6.01
N GLN A 26 17.78 5.79 5.79
CA GLN A 26 18.38 5.91 4.46
C GLN A 26 19.35 4.75 4.21
N GLU A 27 19.10 3.93 3.18
CA GLU A 27 19.88 2.72 2.86
C GLU A 27 21.38 3.01 2.58
N GLN A 28 21.71 4.25 2.22
CA GLN A 28 23.08 4.74 2.07
C GLN A 28 23.12 6.23 2.44
N ALA A 29 23.04 6.56 3.74
CA ALA A 29 23.14 7.94 4.17
C ALA A 29 24.52 8.52 3.80
N VAL A 30 24.52 9.45 2.85
CA VAL A 30 25.69 10.22 2.43
C VAL A 30 25.53 11.65 2.92
N VAL A 31 26.59 12.17 3.53
CA VAL A 31 26.66 13.56 3.97
C VAL A 31 27.63 14.29 3.05
N GLN A 32 27.18 15.35 2.38
CA GLN A 32 27.98 16.08 1.40
C GLN A 32 28.06 17.56 1.77
N LEU A 33 29.26 18.14 1.69
CA LEU A 33 29.40 19.58 1.51
C LEU A 33 29.56 19.86 0.01
N PRO A 34 29.07 21.00 -0.49
CA PRO A 34 29.17 21.38 -1.91
C PRO A 34 30.60 21.30 -2.49
N ASP A 35 31.62 21.58 -1.67
CA ASP A 35 33.02 21.70 -2.12
C ASP A 35 33.94 20.54 -1.65
N HIS A 36 33.39 19.47 -1.05
CA HIS A 36 34.18 18.36 -0.49
C HIS A 36 33.74 16.97 -0.96
N GLU A 37 34.67 16.00 -0.95
CA GLU A 37 34.32 14.60 -1.20
C GLU A 37 33.25 14.10 -0.19
N PRO A 38 32.28 13.29 -0.64
CA PRO A 38 31.16 12.85 0.18
C PRO A 38 31.60 11.97 1.35
N PHE A 39 31.03 12.18 2.53
CA PHE A 39 31.20 11.28 3.68
C PHE A 39 30.09 10.23 3.71
N LEU A 40 30.46 8.97 3.91
CA LEU A 40 29.52 7.87 4.11
C LEU A 40 29.30 7.64 5.60
N ILE A 41 28.06 7.47 6.04
CA ILE A 41 27.78 7.06 7.42
C ILE A 41 28.19 5.59 7.60
N HIS A 42 29.18 5.35 8.45
CA HIS A 42 29.66 4.00 8.77
C HIS A 42 28.79 3.33 9.84
N SER A 43 28.48 4.03 10.93
CA SER A 43 27.52 3.59 11.94
C SER A 43 27.14 4.72 12.90
N ILE A 44 26.05 4.55 13.62
CA ILE A 44 25.61 5.44 14.70
C ILE A 44 25.73 4.70 16.02
N LEU A 45 26.53 5.22 16.94
CA LEU A 45 26.79 4.60 18.24
C LEU A 45 25.59 4.81 19.19
N LYS A 46 25.47 3.94 20.21
CA LYS A 46 24.37 4.01 21.21
C LYS A 46 24.31 5.33 21.98
N ASN A 47 25.45 6.01 22.13
CA ASN A 47 25.53 7.33 22.77
C ASN A 47 25.08 8.50 21.85
N GLY A 48 24.84 8.21 20.57
CA GLY A 48 24.42 9.16 19.54
C GLY A 48 25.57 9.81 18.77
N ASP A 49 26.81 9.34 18.94
CA ASP A 49 27.93 9.75 18.09
C ASP A 49 27.81 9.12 16.71
N ILE A 50 28.23 9.85 15.69
CA ILE A 50 28.12 9.45 14.28
C ILE A 50 29.52 9.12 13.78
N LEU A 51 29.70 7.89 13.30
CA LEU A 51 30.93 7.43 12.67
C LEU A 51 30.80 7.59 11.16
N LEU A 52 31.71 8.36 10.58
CA LEU A 52 31.77 8.66 9.15
C LEU A 52 33.01 8.01 8.53
N ARG A 53 32.98 7.74 7.23
CA ARG A 53 34.15 7.32 6.45
C ARG A 53 34.18 8.01 5.10
N ARG A 54 35.36 8.16 4.49
CA ARG A 54 35.45 8.58 3.09
C ARG A 54 35.20 7.39 2.17
N PRO A 55 34.81 7.59 0.89
CA PRO A 55 34.49 6.48 -0.01
C PRO A 55 35.72 5.62 -0.33
N LYS A 56 36.88 6.26 -0.43
CA LYS A 56 38.16 5.65 -0.83
C LYS A 56 39.04 5.20 0.35
N THR A 57 38.59 5.38 1.59
CA THR A 57 39.38 5.01 2.78
C THR A 57 38.52 4.29 3.83
N PHE A 58 39.14 3.40 4.60
CA PHE A 58 38.50 2.75 5.76
C PHE A 58 38.73 3.51 7.08
N GLN A 59 39.37 4.67 7.02
CA GLN A 59 39.55 5.52 8.19
C GLN A 59 38.21 6.08 8.63
N VAL A 60 37.89 5.86 9.90
CA VAL A 60 36.64 6.30 10.52
C VAL A 60 36.86 7.61 11.25
N ILE A 61 36.03 8.60 10.95
CA ILE A 61 35.99 9.91 11.58
C ILE A 61 34.80 9.92 12.55
N ARG A 62 35.03 10.29 13.80
CA ARG A 62 33.99 10.33 14.83
C ARG A 62 33.48 11.75 15.03
N VAL A 63 32.20 11.95 14.77
CA VAL A 63 31.49 13.20 15.06
C VAL A 63 30.73 13.01 16.38
N LYS A 64 31.15 13.74 17.42
CA LYS A 64 30.61 13.61 18.78
C LYS A 64 29.30 14.37 18.95
N ARG A 65 28.28 13.70 19.51
CA ARG A 65 27.00 14.31 19.88
C ARG A 65 27.16 15.49 20.84
N SER A 66 28.12 15.39 21.76
CA SER A 66 28.39 16.45 22.75
C SER A 66 28.83 17.76 22.10
N ILE A 67 29.56 17.69 20.99
CA ILE A 67 30.02 18.87 20.24
C ILE A 67 28.86 19.45 19.44
N ILE A 68 28.07 18.63 18.75
CA ILE A 68 26.84 19.08 18.06
C ILE A 68 25.87 19.77 19.03
N ARG A 69 25.71 19.21 20.24
CA ARG A 69 24.89 19.83 21.30
C ARG A 69 25.42 21.20 21.71
N ARG A 70 26.74 21.34 21.89
CA ARG A 70 27.37 22.61 22.24
C ARG A 70 27.28 23.63 21.10
N LEU A 71 27.42 23.19 19.85
CA LEU A 71 27.21 24.04 18.67
C LEU A 71 25.77 24.56 18.64
N PHE A 72 24.79 23.68 18.83
CA PHE A 72 23.37 24.05 18.90
C PHE A 72 23.07 25.09 19.97
N THR A 73 23.55 24.88 21.20
CA THR A 73 23.34 25.85 22.28
C THR A 73 24.08 27.16 22.06
N THR A 74 25.24 27.13 21.39
CA THR A 74 26.04 28.32 21.09
C THR A 74 25.39 29.15 19.99
N VAL A 75 24.96 28.53 18.90
CA VAL A 75 24.27 29.18 17.78
C VAL A 75 22.95 29.80 18.23
N GLN A 76 22.18 29.12 19.10
CA GLN A 76 20.94 29.68 19.65
C GLN A 76 21.15 30.88 20.59
N LYS A 77 22.28 30.93 21.32
CA LYS A 77 22.56 31.99 22.30
C LYS A 77 23.35 33.16 21.71
N ALA A 78 24.00 32.97 20.56
CA ALA A 78 24.86 33.98 19.97
C ALA A 78 24.03 35.10 19.32
N ARG A 79 24.23 36.32 19.81
CA ARG A 79 23.67 37.55 19.21
C ARG A 79 24.68 38.30 18.34
N ASP A 80 25.95 37.92 18.42
CA ASP A 80 27.09 38.61 17.81
C ASP A 80 27.87 37.65 16.88
N PRO A 81 27.95 37.93 15.56
CA PRO A 81 28.61 37.05 14.58
C PRO A 81 30.10 36.83 14.82
N GLN A 82 30.85 37.85 15.29
CA GLN A 82 32.31 37.74 15.45
C GLN A 82 32.68 36.86 16.65
N LYS A 83 31.93 36.99 17.75
CA LYS A 83 32.09 36.14 18.94
C LYS A 83 31.64 34.70 18.71
N LEU A 84 30.73 34.48 17.76
CA LEU A 84 30.31 33.16 17.34
C LEU A 84 31.45 32.44 16.60
N ALA A 85 32.07 33.08 15.61
CA ALA A 85 33.18 32.50 14.85
C ALA A 85 34.33 32.03 15.76
N ALA A 86 34.79 32.88 16.68
CA ALA A 86 35.87 32.51 17.62
C ALA A 86 35.50 31.32 18.53
N ARG A 87 34.22 31.21 18.94
CA ARG A 87 33.73 30.07 19.75
C ARG A 87 33.59 28.80 18.93
N LEU A 88 33.26 28.91 17.65
CA LEU A 88 33.20 27.76 16.74
C LEU A 88 34.60 27.18 16.52
N ASP A 89 35.59 28.04 16.30
CA ASP A 89 36.99 27.63 16.16
C ASP A 89 37.53 26.92 17.42
N GLU A 90 37.19 27.44 18.61
CA GLU A 90 37.55 26.81 19.88
C GLU A 90 36.84 25.45 20.09
N LEU A 91 35.55 25.35 19.74
CA LEU A 91 34.76 24.12 19.90
C LEU A 91 35.17 23.00 18.95
N LEU A 92 35.64 23.36 17.75
CA LEU A 92 36.07 22.45 16.70
C LEU A 92 37.58 22.19 16.73
N ALA A 93 38.32 22.81 17.65
CA ALA A 93 39.75 22.62 17.81
C ALA A 93 40.10 21.14 18.03
N GLY A 94 40.90 20.57 17.12
CA GLY A 94 41.34 19.17 17.16
C GLY A 94 40.35 18.15 16.58
N GLU A 95 39.22 18.59 16.04
CA GLU A 95 38.23 17.74 15.36
C GLU A 95 38.38 17.83 13.83
N ASN A 96 37.77 16.87 13.11
CA ASN A 96 37.74 16.94 11.65
C ASN A 96 36.66 17.94 11.20
N ILE A 97 37.06 19.18 10.97
CA ILE A 97 36.16 20.31 10.64
C ILE A 97 35.24 19.97 9.46
N PRO A 98 35.72 19.48 8.30
CA PRO A 98 34.83 19.20 7.16
C PRO A 98 33.77 18.13 7.48
N ALA A 99 34.13 17.09 8.24
CA ALA A 99 33.17 16.06 8.64
C ALA A 99 32.11 16.59 9.61
N PHE A 100 32.50 17.50 10.51
CA PHE A 100 31.57 18.16 11.43
C PHE A 100 30.62 19.11 10.70
N GLU A 101 31.13 19.94 9.79
CA GLU A 101 30.33 20.87 8.99
C GLU A 101 29.32 20.11 8.12
N ALA A 102 29.70 18.94 7.60
CA ALA A 102 28.82 18.09 6.79
C ALA A 102 27.59 17.68 7.60
N VAL A 103 27.83 17.12 8.78
CA VAL A 103 26.78 16.65 9.69
C VAL A 103 25.95 17.84 10.20
N TRP A 104 26.59 18.97 10.47
CA TRP A 104 25.94 20.18 10.96
C TRP A 104 25.01 20.80 9.91
N ALA A 105 25.42 20.86 8.65
CA ALA A 105 24.60 21.36 7.55
C ALA A 105 23.35 20.49 7.34
N GLN A 106 23.52 19.17 7.38
CA GLN A 106 22.41 18.23 7.26
C GLN A 106 21.47 18.31 8.48
N PHE A 107 22.03 18.43 9.69
CA PHE A 107 21.26 18.61 10.92
C PHE A 107 20.48 19.93 10.93
N SER A 108 21.09 21.02 10.45
CA SER A 108 20.46 22.34 10.38
C SER A 108 19.32 22.38 9.36
N SER A 109 19.51 21.74 8.19
CA SER A 109 18.46 21.56 7.19
C SER A 109 17.29 20.73 7.75
N PHE A 110 17.60 19.65 8.48
CA PHE A 110 16.59 18.85 9.17
C PHE A 110 15.87 19.66 10.25
N GLN A 111 16.59 20.46 11.03
CA GLN A 111 16.00 21.32 12.07
C GLN A 111 15.00 22.31 11.47
N GLN A 112 15.31 22.94 10.34
CA GLN A 112 14.39 23.87 9.68
C GLN A 112 13.11 23.16 9.22
N ALA A 113 13.23 22.01 8.55
CA ALA A 113 12.08 21.21 8.14
C ALA A 113 11.26 20.70 9.34
N TYR A 114 11.94 20.32 10.43
CA TYR A 114 11.31 19.89 11.68
C TYR A 114 10.57 21.05 12.37
N ALA A 115 11.14 22.25 12.39
CA ALA A 115 10.52 23.45 12.96
C ALA A 115 9.31 23.93 12.13
N GLU A 116 9.36 23.81 10.81
CA GLU A 116 8.23 24.11 9.91
C GLU A 116 7.08 23.11 10.10
N ALA A 117 7.38 21.82 10.23
CA ALA A 117 6.38 20.79 10.53
C ALA A 117 5.74 20.94 11.92
N MET A 118 6.44 21.60 12.86
CA MET A 118 6.01 21.82 14.24
C MET A 118 5.44 23.24 14.48
N ARG A 119 5.30 24.07 13.43
CA ARG A 119 4.69 25.41 13.56
C ARG A 119 3.19 25.26 13.85
N PRO A 120 2.68 25.77 14.98
CA PRO A 120 1.26 25.69 15.29
C PRO A 120 0.47 26.64 14.39
N VAL A 121 -0.62 26.14 13.80
CA VAL A 121 -1.65 26.96 13.13
C VAL A 121 -2.45 27.66 14.23
N VAL A 122 -2.43 28.99 14.29
CA VAL A 122 -3.00 29.80 15.38
C VAL A 122 -4.54 29.64 15.46
N PRO A 123 -5.09 29.20 16.60
CA PRO A 123 -6.49 29.44 16.99
C PRO A 123 -6.54 30.47 18.14
N GLU A 124 -7.64 31.24 18.25
CA GLU A 124 -7.85 32.28 19.29
C GLU A 124 -7.83 31.76 20.75
N PRO A 125 -7.58 32.61 21.76
CA PRO A 125 -7.03 32.18 23.04
C PRO A 125 -8.10 31.82 24.09
N SER A 126 -7.82 30.79 24.91
CA SER A 126 -8.34 30.68 26.28
C SER A 126 -7.43 29.82 27.17
N VAL A 127 -6.66 30.53 28.00
CA VAL A 127 -6.15 30.34 29.38
C VAL A 127 -6.01 28.95 30.05
N ALA A 128 -4.78 28.69 30.55
CA ALA A 128 -4.30 27.86 31.68
C ALA A 128 -4.65 26.35 31.71
N ASP A 129 -3.77 25.37 31.99
CA ASP A 129 -2.64 25.24 32.93
C ASP A 129 -1.80 23.99 32.49
N PRO A 130 -0.52 23.84 32.86
CA PRO A 130 0.44 22.90 32.27
C PRO A 130 0.50 21.56 33.04
N TYR A 131 0.70 20.48 32.28
CA TYR A 131 0.89 19.10 32.73
C TYR A 131 -0.36 18.36 33.26
N ARG A 132 -1.07 17.70 32.34
CA ARG A 132 -1.60 16.36 32.58
C ARG A 132 -1.55 15.55 31.29
N GLU A 133 -1.29 14.26 31.48
CA GLU A 133 -0.99 13.20 30.51
C GLU A 133 -1.54 13.40 29.11
N VAL A 134 -0.77 12.95 28.11
CA VAL A 134 -1.28 12.71 26.75
C VAL A 134 -2.48 11.77 26.88
N GLN A 135 -3.67 12.35 27.01
CA GLN A 135 -4.91 11.64 26.80
C GLN A 135 -4.93 11.36 25.30
N MET A 136 -4.73 10.09 24.98
CA MET A 136 -4.99 9.47 23.67
C MET A 136 -6.49 9.53 23.29
N ASP A 137 -7.24 10.42 23.92
CA ASP A 137 -8.66 10.60 23.70
C ASP A 137 -8.82 11.74 22.71
N LEU A 138 -9.18 11.35 21.49
CA LEU A 138 -9.65 12.20 20.40
C LEU A 138 -8.51 12.88 19.63
N LEU A 139 -7.96 12.15 18.65
CA LEU A 139 -7.53 12.81 17.42
C LEU A 139 -8.72 13.68 16.95
N PRO A 140 -8.62 15.02 16.90
CA PRO A 140 -9.72 15.84 16.41
C PRO A 140 -10.04 15.41 14.98
N ASP A 141 -11.31 15.36 14.61
CA ASP A 141 -11.75 15.02 13.23
C ASP A 141 -10.98 15.84 12.18
N GLY A 142 -10.52 17.04 12.53
CA GLY A 142 -9.66 17.90 11.70
C GLY A 142 -8.27 17.32 11.38
N VAL A 143 -7.61 16.61 12.31
CA VAL A 143 -6.30 15.96 12.08
C VAL A 143 -6.45 14.74 11.17
N LEU A 144 -7.56 14.02 11.30
CA LEU A 144 -7.94 12.94 10.40
C LEU A 144 -8.23 13.43 8.97
N GLN A 145 -8.87 14.60 8.84
CA GLN A 145 -9.14 15.24 7.56
C GLN A 145 -7.89 15.85 6.91
N SER A 146 -6.92 16.35 7.69
CA SER A 146 -5.66 16.90 7.19
C SER A 146 -4.58 15.84 6.93
N SER A 147 -4.73 14.64 7.47
CA SER A 147 -3.78 13.54 7.28
C SER A 147 -3.92 12.92 5.90
N LYS A 148 -2.79 12.61 5.25
CA LYS A 148 -2.79 11.86 3.99
C LYS A 148 -3.46 10.49 4.23
N LYS A 149 -4.44 10.17 3.39
CA LYS A 149 -5.11 8.87 3.39
C LYS A 149 -4.20 7.86 2.69
N TYR A 150 -3.99 6.71 3.32
CA TYR A 150 -3.27 5.59 2.74
C TYR A 150 -4.26 4.50 2.37
N VAL A 151 -4.01 3.82 1.26
CA VAL A 151 -4.84 2.69 0.83
C VAL A 151 -3.95 1.47 0.65
N LEU A 152 -4.32 0.38 1.31
CA LEU A 152 -3.75 -0.95 1.11
C LEU A 152 -4.75 -1.78 0.29
N ILE A 153 -4.33 -2.19 -0.90
CA ILE A 153 -5.14 -3.04 -1.79
C ILE A 153 -4.66 -4.47 -1.63
N LEU A 154 -5.57 -5.36 -1.24
CA LEU A 154 -5.34 -6.79 -1.09
C LEU A 154 -6.11 -7.53 -2.17
N GLU A 155 -5.42 -7.89 -3.24
CA GLU A 155 -6.02 -8.71 -4.29
C GLU A 155 -6.04 -10.19 -3.89
N HIS A 156 -7.07 -10.90 -4.36
CA HIS A 156 -7.24 -12.35 -4.18
C HIS A 156 -7.27 -12.81 -2.72
N ILE A 157 -7.88 -12.01 -1.81
CA ILE A 157 -7.92 -12.35 -0.38
C ILE A 157 -8.60 -13.70 -0.07
N HIS A 158 -9.48 -14.16 -0.96
CA HIS A 158 -10.12 -15.48 -0.88
C HIS A 158 -9.15 -16.68 -0.88
N LEU A 159 -7.91 -16.50 -1.33
CA LEU A 159 -6.89 -17.56 -1.39
C LEU A 159 -6.11 -17.73 -0.08
N VAL A 160 -6.26 -16.80 0.86
CA VAL A 160 -5.49 -16.77 2.10
C VAL A 160 -6.43 -16.80 3.28
N ASP A 161 -6.03 -17.50 4.34
CA ASP A 161 -6.71 -17.41 5.63
C ASP A 161 -6.42 -16.04 6.28
N PRO A 162 -7.43 -15.16 6.46
CA PRO A 162 -7.27 -13.86 7.10
C PRO A 162 -6.70 -13.94 8.52
N ASP A 163 -6.96 -15.02 9.28
CA ASP A 163 -6.40 -15.20 10.62
C ASP A 163 -4.88 -15.39 10.54
N VAL A 164 -4.39 -16.10 9.51
CA VAL A 164 -2.95 -16.26 9.27
C VAL A 164 -2.33 -14.97 8.71
N LEU A 165 -3.05 -14.28 7.81
CA LEU A 165 -2.56 -13.08 7.15
C LEU A 165 -2.39 -11.91 8.12
N PHE A 166 -3.41 -11.66 8.95
CA PHE A 166 -3.45 -10.50 9.84
C PHE A 166 -3.09 -10.85 11.28
N GLY A 167 -3.29 -12.11 11.71
CA GLY A 167 -3.14 -12.51 13.11
C GLY A 167 -3.96 -11.61 14.03
N ASP A 168 -3.35 -11.22 15.14
CA ASP A 168 -4.00 -10.35 16.15
C ASP A 168 -4.42 -8.98 15.59
N ALA A 169 -3.81 -8.52 14.49
CA ALA A 169 -4.15 -7.24 13.87
C ALA A 169 -5.50 -7.24 13.15
N LEU A 170 -6.10 -8.41 12.86
CA LEU A 170 -7.40 -8.53 12.21
C LEU A 170 -8.47 -7.73 12.96
N THR A 171 -8.46 -7.83 14.29
CA THR A 171 -9.45 -7.16 15.14
C THR A 171 -9.30 -5.64 15.15
N MET A 172 -8.10 -5.11 14.89
CA MET A 172 -7.82 -3.67 14.82
C MET A 172 -8.26 -3.06 13.48
N LEU A 173 -8.59 -3.87 12.47
CA LEU A 173 -9.11 -3.37 11.20
C LEU A 173 -10.48 -2.68 11.38
N ASP A 174 -11.26 -3.05 12.41
CA ASP A 174 -12.48 -2.32 12.81
C ASP A 174 -12.11 -0.87 13.15
N SER A 175 -12.75 0.06 12.45
CA SER A 175 -12.57 1.51 12.62
C SER A 175 -12.55 1.98 14.09
N ARG A 176 -13.37 1.38 14.97
CA ARG A 176 -13.50 1.80 16.38
C ARG A 176 -12.30 1.40 17.25
N ARG A 177 -11.50 0.44 16.77
CA ARG A 177 -10.36 -0.15 17.47
C ARG A 177 -9.01 0.41 17.00
N ARG A 178 -9.04 1.37 16.09
CA ARG A 178 -7.86 2.06 15.58
C ARG A 178 -7.37 3.12 16.55
N GLU A 179 -6.14 3.56 16.34
CA GLU A 179 -5.50 4.60 17.12
C GLU A 179 -6.37 5.88 17.18
N GLY A 180 -6.51 6.45 18.38
CA GLY A 180 -7.29 7.66 18.63
C GLY A 180 -8.82 7.49 18.64
N CYS A 181 -9.33 6.26 18.49
CA CYS A 181 -10.75 5.94 18.64
C CYS A 181 -11.10 5.47 20.07
N ARG A 182 -12.39 5.55 20.44
CA ARG A 182 -12.90 5.24 21.79
C ARG A 182 -12.53 3.84 22.30
N CYS A 183 -12.32 2.88 21.40
CA CYS A 183 -11.96 1.51 21.76
C CYS A 183 -10.59 1.13 21.17
N ALA A 184 -9.66 2.09 21.05
CA ALA A 184 -8.33 1.87 20.48
C ALA A 184 -7.65 0.64 21.09
N GLN A 185 -7.10 -0.21 20.23
CA GLN A 185 -6.36 -1.41 20.60
C GLN A 185 -4.94 -1.34 20.07
N SER A 186 -4.05 -2.03 20.79
CA SER A 186 -2.67 -2.27 20.36
C SER A 186 -2.34 -3.74 20.57
N VAL A 187 -1.64 -4.34 19.62
CA VAL A 187 -1.13 -5.71 19.71
C VAL A 187 0.38 -5.69 19.87
N LEU A 188 0.95 -6.71 20.52
CA LEU A 188 2.39 -6.83 20.65
C LEU A 188 2.92 -7.69 19.51
N LEU A 189 3.75 -7.13 18.63
CA LEU A 189 4.29 -7.90 17.51
C LEU A 189 5.19 -9.03 18.03
N PRO A 190 5.00 -10.29 17.58
CA PRO A 190 5.69 -11.44 18.14
C PRO A 190 7.20 -11.41 17.92
N GLY A 191 7.67 -10.87 16.79
CA GLY A 191 9.09 -10.78 16.45
C GLY A 191 9.82 -9.64 17.17
N SER A 192 9.36 -8.41 16.98
CA SER A 192 10.01 -7.21 17.53
C SER A 192 9.71 -6.95 19.01
N LYS A 193 8.65 -7.56 19.54
CA LYS A 193 8.09 -7.27 20.88
C LYS A 193 7.75 -5.79 21.07
N THR A 194 7.41 -5.10 19.98
CA THR A 194 6.98 -3.69 20.00
C THR A 194 5.46 -3.60 19.91
N PRO A 195 4.83 -2.65 20.62
CA PRO A 195 3.42 -2.38 20.45
C PRO A 195 3.16 -1.87 19.03
N PHE A 196 2.08 -2.35 18.44
CA PHE A 196 1.63 -2.00 17.10
C PHE A 196 0.15 -1.66 17.14
N THR A 197 -0.24 -0.60 16.44
CA THR A 197 -1.61 -0.16 16.28
C THR A 197 -1.84 0.26 14.83
N LEU A 198 -3.11 0.34 14.43
CA LEU A 198 -3.49 0.80 13.09
C LEU A 198 -3.96 2.24 13.15
N PRO A 199 -3.41 3.13 12.31
CA PRO A 199 -3.85 4.51 12.30
C PRO A 199 -5.18 4.64 11.55
N PRO A 200 -6.01 5.64 11.91
CA PRO A 200 -7.36 5.75 11.37
C PRO A 200 -7.39 6.25 9.91
N ASN A 201 -6.27 6.74 9.37
CA ASN A 201 -6.12 7.18 7.97
C ASN A 201 -5.72 6.06 6.98
N LEU A 202 -5.61 4.80 7.43
CA LEU A 202 -5.37 3.63 6.57
C LEU A 202 -6.69 3.00 6.10
N PHE A 203 -6.90 2.90 4.80
CA PHE A 203 -8.03 2.20 4.20
C PHE A 203 -7.56 0.86 3.63
N VAL A 204 -8.32 -0.20 3.87
CA VAL A 204 -8.02 -1.53 3.31
C VAL A 204 -9.12 -1.89 2.34
N ILE A 205 -8.74 -2.13 1.08
CA ILE A 205 -9.63 -2.60 0.03
C ILE A 205 -9.20 -4.02 -0.30
N ALA A 206 -10.06 -4.98 0.00
CA ALA A 206 -9.85 -6.37 -0.34
C ALA A 206 -10.70 -6.73 -1.57
N ILE A 207 -10.05 -7.30 -2.59
CA ILE A 207 -10.69 -7.70 -3.84
C ILE A 207 -10.72 -9.22 -3.89
N ALA A 208 -11.92 -9.77 -4.06
CA ALA A 208 -12.13 -11.18 -4.28
C ALA A 208 -13.15 -11.39 -5.42
N PRO A 209 -12.95 -12.40 -6.28
CA PRO A 209 -13.92 -12.75 -7.30
C PRO A 209 -15.22 -13.31 -6.70
N HIS A 210 -15.13 -13.93 -5.52
CA HIS A 210 -16.27 -14.50 -4.80
C HIS A 210 -16.09 -14.38 -3.29
N ILE A 211 -17.19 -14.53 -2.54
CA ILE A 211 -17.16 -14.58 -1.08
C ILE A 211 -16.48 -15.89 -0.65
N PRO A 212 -15.42 -15.86 0.16
CA PRO A 212 -14.70 -17.08 0.54
C PRO A 212 -15.51 -17.92 1.52
N ALA A 213 -15.35 -19.25 1.45
CA ALA A 213 -15.95 -20.19 2.40
C ALA A 213 -15.14 -20.28 3.70
N TRP A 214 -15.04 -19.15 4.42
CA TRP A 214 -14.38 -19.11 5.73
C TRP A 214 -15.19 -19.87 6.79
N SER A 215 -14.52 -20.22 7.90
CA SER A 215 -15.20 -20.74 9.10
C SER A 215 -16.27 -19.74 9.58
N THR A 216 -17.30 -20.22 10.26
CA THR A 216 -18.42 -19.38 10.73
C THR A 216 -17.94 -18.19 11.57
N ASP A 217 -16.99 -18.41 12.46
CA ASP A 217 -16.47 -17.39 13.37
C ASP A 217 -15.69 -16.31 12.61
N LEU A 218 -14.84 -16.73 11.67
CA LEU A 218 -14.08 -15.82 10.82
C LEU A 218 -15.01 -15.04 9.88
N ALA A 219 -15.99 -15.69 9.28
CA ALA A 219 -17.00 -15.04 8.45
C ALA A 219 -17.76 -13.96 9.23
N PHE A 220 -18.12 -14.23 10.49
CA PHE A 220 -18.76 -13.25 11.37
C PHE A 220 -17.84 -12.06 11.67
N LEU A 221 -16.56 -12.31 11.96
CA LEU A 221 -15.58 -11.25 12.21
C LEU A 221 -15.34 -10.38 10.97
N MET A 222 -15.18 -11.02 9.80
CA MET A 222 -14.98 -10.32 8.53
C MET A 222 -16.20 -9.46 8.15
N ASN A 223 -17.43 -9.98 8.34
CA ASN A 223 -18.65 -9.21 8.11
C ASN A 223 -18.84 -8.01 9.04
N LYS A 224 -18.29 -8.07 10.26
CA LYS A 224 -18.30 -6.92 11.17
C LYS A 224 -17.21 -5.90 10.86
N THR A 225 -16.13 -6.32 10.22
CA THR A 225 -14.92 -5.53 10.01
C THR A 225 -14.92 -4.86 8.63
N PHE A 226 -15.34 -5.59 7.60
CA PHE A 226 -15.38 -5.14 6.21
C PHE A 226 -16.80 -4.84 5.75
N HIS A 227 -16.90 -3.83 4.88
CA HIS A 227 -18.12 -3.58 4.12
C HIS A 227 -18.03 -4.33 2.78
N PHE A 228 -18.91 -5.31 2.59
CA PHE A 228 -18.96 -6.10 1.36
C PHE A 228 -19.73 -5.35 0.28
N ILE A 229 -19.02 -4.90 -0.74
CA ILE A 229 -19.60 -4.21 -1.89
C ILE A 229 -19.59 -5.19 -3.06
N PRO A 230 -20.75 -5.77 -3.44
CA PRO A 230 -20.81 -6.62 -4.62
C PRO A 230 -20.57 -5.77 -5.87
N VAL A 231 -19.47 -6.02 -6.56
CA VAL A 231 -19.18 -5.39 -7.84
C VAL A 231 -19.74 -6.31 -8.93
N GLN A 232 -20.88 -5.91 -9.49
CA GLN A 232 -21.38 -6.54 -10.71
C GLN A 232 -20.67 -5.91 -11.91
N SER A 233 -20.18 -6.74 -12.82
CA SER A 233 -19.70 -6.24 -14.11
C SER A 233 -20.89 -5.64 -14.85
N ASN A 234 -20.83 -4.35 -15.20
CA ASN A 234 -21.91 -3.68 -15.95
C ASN A 234 -21.83 -4.04 -17.44
N GLU A 235 -21.94 -5.33 -17.71
CA GLU A 235 -21.80 -5.94 -19.03
C GLU A 235 -23.02 -5.68 -19.94
N ARG A 236 -24.07 -5.07 -19.38
CA ARG A 236 -25.30 -4.76 -20.11
C ARG A 236 -25.16 -3.56 -21.03
N ASP A 237 -24.38 -2.56 -20.61
CA ASP A 237 -24.25 -1.25 -21.27
C ASP A 237 -23.01 -1.11 -22.17
N GLN A 238 -22.26 -2.22 -22.34
CA GLN A 238 -21.04 -2.25 -23.15
C GLN A 238 -21.32 -2.66 -24.60
N ASP A 239 -20.48 -2.20 -25.54
CA ASP A 239 -20.57 -2.59 -26.95
C ASP A 239 -20.07 -4.03 -27.16
N TRP A 240 -20.93 -4.88 -27.71
CA TRP A 240 -20.60 -6.28 -28.02
C TRP A 240 -20.45 -6.48 -29.53
N PRO A 241 -19.29 -6.96 -30.03
CA PRO A 241 -19.09 -7.14 -31.45
C PRO A 241 -19.99 -8.25 -32.01
N VAL A 242 -20.53 -8.04 -33.21
CA VAL A 242 -21.23 -9.10 -33.96
C VAL A 242 -20.26 -9.68 -34.98
N ILE A 243 -19.90 -10.96 -34.85
CA ILE A 243 -18.92 -11.60 -35.73
C ILE A 243 -19.65 -12.49 -36.72
N ARG A 244 -19.72 -12.12 -37.99
CA ARG A 244 -20.40 -12.92 -39.03
C ARG A 244 -21.80 -13.38 -38.61
N SER A 245 -22.60 -12.48 -38.04
CA SER A 245 -23.94 -12.76 -37.47
C SER A 245 -23.97 -13.64 -36.20
N ILE A 246 -22.84 -13.82 -35.53
CA ILE A 246 -22.78 -14.41 -34.18
C ILE A 246 -22.89 -13.25 -33.20
N ARG A 247 -23.95 -13.23 -32.39
CA ARG A 247 -24.15 -12.26 -31.31
C ARG A 247 -23.29 -12.67 -30.12
N THR A 248 -22.10 -12.08 -29.98
CA THR A 248 -21.11 -12.48 -28.94
C THR A 248 -21.65 -12.34 -27.52
N LYS A 249 -22.52 -11.36 -27.27
CA LYS A 249 -23.25 -11.20 -26.00
C LYS A 249 -24.06 -12.45 -25.63
N GLU A 250 -24.80 -13.00 -26.59
CA GLU A 250 -25.63 -14.19 -26.37
C GLU A 250 -24.79 -15.45 -26.16
N LEU A 251 -23.67 -15.55 -26.89
CA LEU A 251 -22.73 -16.65 -26.72
C LEU A 251 -22.09 -16.62 -25.33
N TRP A 252 -21.66 -15.45 -24.88
CA TRP A 252 -21.18 -15.23 -23.53
C TRP A 252 -22.24 -15.57 -22.47
N GLN A 253 -23.49 -15.12 -22.66
CA GLN A 253 -24.61 -15.45 -21.78
C GLN A 253 -24.89 -16.96 -21.73
N ALA A 254 -24.83 -17.65 -22.87
CA ALA A 254 -25.02 -19.10 -22.93
C ALA A 254 -23.93 -19.84 -22.13
N ILE A 255 -22.68 -19.41 -22.26
CA ILE A 255 -21.54 -19.96 -21.52
C ILE A 255 -21.72 -19.77 -20.01
N ASN A 256 -22.00 -18.53 -19.56
CA ASN A 256 -22.19 -18.26 -18.14
C ASN A 256 -23.44 -18.94 -17.58
N LYS A 257 -24.50 -19.11 -18.37
CA LYS A 257 -25.68 -19.89 -17.96
C LYS A 257 -25.33 -21.35 -17.66
N VAL A 258 -24.44 -21.96 -18.43
CA VAL A 258 -23.95 -23.33 -18.17
C VAL A 258 -23.05 -23.36 -16.93
N ILE A 259 -22.13 -22.41 -16.78
CA ILE A 259 -21.28 -22.29 -15.58
C ILE A 259 -22.14 -22.17 -14.31
N HIS A 260 -23.12 -21.27 -14.30
CA HIS A 260 -23.99 -21.06 -13.14
C HIS A 260 -24.90 -22.24 -12.83
N ARG A 261 -25.29 -23.03 -13.85
CA ARG A 261 -26.11 -24.22 -13.66
C ARG A 261 -25.35 -25.33 -12.95
N HIS A 262 -24.09 -25.55 -13.32
CA HIS A 262 -23.31 -26.71 -12.88
C HIS A 262 -22.30 -26.42 -11.78
N ALA A 263 -21.77 -25.21 -11.71
CA ALA A 263 -20.75 -24.82 -10.76
C ALA A 263 -21.34 -24.02 -9.58
N ASP A 264 -21.41 -22.69 -9.71
CA ASP A 264 -21.88 -21.75 -8.69
C ASP A 264 -22.24 -20.39 -9.35
N GLN A 265 -23.14 -19.61 -8.73
CA GLN A 265 -23.47 -18.25 -9.17
C GLN A 265 -22.29 -17.27 -9.01
N THR A 266 -21.34 -17.60 -8.15
CA THR A 266 -20.13 -16.81 -7.91
C THR A 266 -19.04 -16.99 -8.99
N LEU A 267 -19.18 -18.00 -9.86
CA LEU A 267 -18.25 -18.24 -10.96
C LEU A 267 -18.84 -17.68 -12.25
N SER A 268 -18.06 -16.89 -12.98
CA SER A 268 -18.43 -16.35 -14.28
C SER A 268 -17.18 -16.15 -15.12
N TYR A 269 -17.32 -16.39 -16.42
CA TYR A 269 -16.32 -15.99 -17.38
C TYR A 269 -16.51 -14.51 -17.76
N PRO A 270 -15.47 -13.66 -17.71
CA PRO A 270 -15.60 -12.23 -17.98
C PRO A 270 -16.03 -11.91 -19.42
N GLY A 271 -16.96 -10.97 -19.59
CA GLY A 271 -17.41 -10.50 -20.92
C GLY A 271 -16.33 -9.80 -21.75
N ALA A 272 -15.35 -9.17 -21.11
CA ALA A 272 -14.28 -8.42 -21.78
C ALA A 272 -13.54 -9.23 -22.86
N ALA A 273 -13.32 -10.52 -22.62
CA ALA A 273 -12.63 -11.37 -23.59
C ALA A 273 -13.42 -11.60 -24.90
N PHE A 274 -14.75 -11.50 -24.85
CA PHE A 274 -15.61 -11.56 -26.03
C PHE A 274 -15.70 -10.20 -26.73
N GLN A 275 -15.57 -9.11 -25.98
CA GLN A 275 -15.60 -7.74 -26.51
C GLN A 275 -14.37 -7.44 -27.37
N ASP A 276 -13.21 -7.95 -26.97
CA ASP A 276 -11.95 -7.84 -27.74
C ASP A 276 -11.92 -8.70 -29.02
N CYS A 277 -12.98 -9.47 -29.26
CA CYS A 277 -13.03 -10.44 -30.34
C CYS A 277 -13.76 -9.89 -31.57
N HIS A 278 -13.01 -9.59 -32.64
CA HIS A 278 -13.60 -9.01 -33.86
C HIS A 278 -13.69 -9.98 -35.06
N HIS A 279 -13.13 -11.19 -34.95
CA HIS A 279 -13.04 -12.13 -36.07
C HIS A 279 -13.28 -13.57 -35.62
N LEU A 280 -13.79 -14.41 -36.53
CA LEU A 280 -14.09 -15.83 -36.25
C LEU A 280 -12.86 -16.61 -35.77
N LYS A 281 -11.66 -16.30 -36.30
CA LYS A 281 -10.40 -16.90 -35.85
C LYS A 281 -10.11 -16.58 -34.38
N GLY A 282 -10.38 -15.34 -33.96
CA GLY A 282 -10.24 -14.91 -32.57
C GLY A 282 -11.21 -15.66 -31.65
N LEU A 283 -12.45 -15.88 -32.11
CA LEU A 283 -13.47 -16.55 -31.31
C LEU A 283 -13.14 -18.04 -31.10
N LYS A 284 -12.66 -18.71 -32.16
CA LYS A 284 -12.14 -20.08 -32.07
C LYS A 284 -10.96 -20.17 -31.10
N SER A 285 -10.02 -19.23 -31.22
CA SER A 285 -8.87 -19.16 -30.32
C SER A 285 -9.29 -18.90 -28.88
N LEU A 286 -10.27 -18.04 -28.63
CA LEU A 286 -10.81 -17.78 -27.30
C LEU A 286 -11.43 -19.05 -26.69
N LEU A 287 -12.22 -19.78 -27.47
CA LEU A 287 -12.78 -21.06 -27.05
C LEU A 287 -11.68 -22.07 -26.68
N SER A 288 -10.73 -22.29 -27.59
CA SER A 288 -9.70 -23.33 -27.40
C SER A 288 -8.68 -22.99 -26.32
N SER A 289 -8.26 -21.72 -26.20
CA SER A 289 -7.17 -21.31 -25.32
C SER A 289 -7.61 -20.84 -23.94
N ARG A 290 -8.86 -20.40 -23.79
CA ARG A 290 -9.34 -19.87 -22.50
C ARG A 290 -10.59 -20.58 -21.99
N ILE A 291 -11.64 -20.71 -22.80
CA ILE A 291 -12.95 -21.20 -22.32
C ILE A 291 -12.92 -22.71 -22.04
N LEU A 292 -12.40 -23.53 -22.97
CA LEU A 292 -12.30 -24.98 -22.75
C LEU A 292 -11.37 -25.32 -21.57
N PRO A 293 -10.16 -24.73 -21.44
CA PRO A 293 -9.34 -24.90 -20.24
C PRO A 293 -10.05 -24.43 -18.96
N TYR A 294 -10.84 -23.35 -19.01
CA TYR A 294 -11.61 -22.90 -17.85
C TYR A 294 -12.70 -23.90 -17.45
N PHE A 295 -13.37 -24.53 -18.42
CA PHE A 295 -14.35 -25.59 -18.15
C PHE A 295 -13.68 -26.84 -17.56
N GLN A 296 -12.50 -27.21 -18.05
CA GLN A 296 -11.68 -28.28 -17.46
C GLN A 296 -11.31 -27.97 -16.01
N TRP A 297 -10.91 -26.73 -15.73
CA TRP A 297 -10.59 -26.29 -14.37
C TRP A 297 -11.82 -26.32 -13.45
N ILE A 298 -12.97 -25.82 -13.92
CA ILE A 298 -14.23 -25.89 -13.16
C ILE A 298 -14.57 -27.35 -12.86
N ALA A 299 -14.50 -28.23 -13.87
CA ALA A 299 -14.82 -29.64 -13.72
C ALA A 299 -13.92 -30.30 -12.66
N LEU A 300 -12.62 -29.99 -12.68
CA LEU A 300 -11.66 -30.50 -11.71
C LEU A 300 -11.94 -30.00 -10.28
N VAL A 301 -12.17 -28.69 -10.11
CA VAL A 301 -12.36 -28.08 -8.78
C VAL A 301 -13.70 -28.45 -8.15
N ARG A 302 -14.71 -28.74 -8.98
CA ARG A 302 -16.09 -29.04 -8.54
C ARG A 302 -16.45 -30.52 -8.61
N ASP A 303 -15.50 -31.38 -8.98
CA ASP A 303 -15.72 -32.82 -9.18
C ASP A 303 -16.89 -33.12 -10.13
N LEU A 304 -16.93 -32.40 -11.27
CA LEU A 304 -17.98 -32.54 -12.30
C LEU A 304 -17.46 -33.34 -13.50
N ASP A 305 -18.36 -34.08 -14.15
CA ASP A 305 -18.06 -34.66 -15.46
C ASP A 305 -18.01 -33.56 -16.54
N LEU A 306 -16.82 -33.35 -17.10
CA LEU A 306 -16.56 -32.39 -18.16
C LEU A 306 -17.48 -32.60 -19.38
N SER A 307 -17.85 -33.85 -19.66
CA SER A 307 -18.72 -34.22 -20.77
C SER A 307 -20.12 -33.61 -20.64
N VAL A 308 -20.59 -33.42 -19.40
CA VAL A 308 -21.89 -32.79 -19.09
C VAL A 308 -21.83 -31.31 -19.43
N LEU A 309 -20.77 -30.60 -19.01
CA LEU A 309 -20.58 -29.18 -19.33
C LEU A 309 -20.51 -28.96 -20.85
N TYR A 310 -19.78 -29.83 -21.55
CA TYR A 310 -19.65 -29.73 -23.01
C TYR A 310 -20.94 -30.05 -23.73
N ARG A 311 -21.70 -31.06 -23.29
CA ARG A 311 -23.00 -31.40 -23.89
C ARG A 311 -24.02 -30.28 -23.68
N ASP A 312 -24.07 -29.69 -22.48
CA ASP A 312 -25.01 -28.62 -22.17
C ASP A 312 -24.74 -27.33 -22.94
N LEU A 313 -23.47 -27.04 -23.25
CA LEU A 313 -23.09 -25.86 -24.02
C LEU A 313 -23.11 -26.11 -25.52
N PHE A 314 -22.46 -27.18 -26.00
CA PHE A 314 -22.22 -27.42 -27.41
C PHE A 314 -23.21 -28.39 -28.06
N GLY A 315 -24.07 -29.06 -27.28
CA GLY A 315 -25.06 -30.00 -27.79
C GLY A 315 -24.43 -31.09 -28.66
N SER A 316 -24.91 -31.23 -29.90
CA SER A 316 -24.38 -32.17 -30.89
C SER A 316 -22.91 -31.95 -31.26
N HIS A 317 -22.37 -30.76 -30.99
CA HIS A 317 -21.00 -30.40 -31.34
C HIS A 317 -19.97 -30.77 -30.26
N ALA A 318 -20.40 -31.29 -29.12
CA ALA A 318 -19.51 -31.68 -28.01
C ALA A 318 -18.42 -32.67 -28.46
N ASP A 319 -18.75 -33.62 -29.33
CA ASP A 319 -17.79 -34.63 -29.84
C ASP A 319 -16.81 -34.05 -30.89
N SER A 320 -17.12 -32.87 -31.43
CA SER A 320 -16.35 -32.21 -32.49
C SER A 320 -15.40 -31.13 -31.97
N LEU A 321 -15.27 -30.96 -30.64
CA LEU A 321 -14.40 -29.96 -30.02
C LEU A 321 -12.92 -30.11 -30.39
N ASN A 322 -12.48 -31.33 -30.72
CA ASN A 322 -11.11 -31.60 -31.19
C ASN A 322 -10.82 -31.02 -32.60
N ARG A 323 -11.84 -30.53 -33.31
CA ARG A 323 -11.75 -29.93 -34.67
C ARG A 323 -12.28 -28.49 -34.70
N LEU A 324 -12.08 -27.74 -33.62
CA LEU A 324 -12.57 -26.38 -33.45
C LEU A 324 -12.03 -25.40 -34.51
N ASP A 325 -10.85 -25.71 -35.06
CA ASP A 325 -10.23 -25.03 -36.21
C ASP A 325 -11.09 -25.13 -37.48
N GLN A 326 -11.85 -26.21 -37.66
CA GLN A 326 -12.71 -26.47 -38.82
C GLN A 326 -14.12 -25.87 -38.69
N TRP A 327 -14.49 -25.39 -37.50
CA TRP A 327 -15.84 -24.85 -37.26
C TRP A 327 -16.17 -23.66 -38.14
N LYS A 328 -17.39 -23.59 -38.63
CA LYS A 328 -17.96 -22.51 -39.42
C LYS A 328 -18.89 -21.67 -38.55
N THR A 329 -19.35 -20.55 -39.10
CA THR A 329 -20.31 -19.66 -38.43
C THR A 329 -21.57 -20.40 -37.95
N ASP A 330 -22.06 -21.36 -38.74
CA ASP A 330 -23.27 -22.12 -38.42
C ASP A 330 -23.10 -23.01 -37.18
N ASP A 331 -21.89 -23.51 -36.90
CA ASP A 331 -21.61 -24.31 -35.69
C ASP A 331 -21.75 -23.45 -34.42
N PHE A 332 -21.35 -22.18 -34.48
CA PHE A 332 -21.55 -21.24 -33.38
C PHE A 332 -23.01 -20.80 -33.22
N ARG A 333 -23.78 -20.76 -34.30
CA ARG A 333 -25.22 -20.47 -34.25
C ARG A 333 -26.01 -21.61 -33.62
N ALA A 334 -25.59 -22.85 -33.88
CA ALA A 334 -26.18 -24.04 -33.27
C ALA A 334 -26.10 -24.00 -31.72
N ILE A 335 -25.00 -23.49 -31.16
CA ILE A 335 -24.84 -23.28 -29.71
C ILE A 335 -25.94 -22.36 -29.14
N LEU A 336 -26.37 -21.36 -29.91
CA LEU A 336 -27.40 -20.41 -29.51
C LEU A 336 -28.83 -20.92 -29.73
N GLY A 337 -29.00 -22.17 -30.20
CA GLY A 337 -30.31 -22.69 -30.61
C GLY A 337 -30.91 -21.97 -31.82
N LEU A 338 -30.10 -21.17 -32.54
CA LEU A 338 -30.48 -20.51 -33.77
C LEU A 338 -30.25 -21.49 -34.92
N HIS A 339 -31.17 -22.44 -35.08
CA HIS A 339 -31.28 -23.16 -36.35
C HIS A 339 -31.68 -22.19 -37.44
N ARG A 340 -31.31 -22.48 -38.70
CA ARG A 340 -31.75 -21.66 -39.85
C ARG A 340 -33.25 -21.46 -39.72
N ASP A 341 -33.71 -20.21 -39.71
CA ASP A 341 -35.01 -19.91 -40.29
C ASP A 341 -34.90 -20.40 -41.73
N GLU A 342 -35.37 -21.61 -41.97
CA GLU A 342 -35.59 -22.13 -43.31
C GLU A 342 -36.67 -21.23 -43.91
N GLY A 343 -36.21 -20.31 -44.78
CA GLY A 343 -37.09 -19.55 -45.65
C GLY A 343 -37.75 -20.42 -46.70
#